data_AF-A0A9X0CVH5-F1
#
_entry.id   AF-A0A9X0CVH5-F1
#
_cell.length_a   1.000
_cell.length_b   1.000
_cell.length_c   1.000
_cell.angle_alpha   90.00
_cell.angle_beta   90.00
_cell.angle_gamma   90.00
#
_symmetry.space_group_name_H-M   'P 1'
#
loop_
_entity.id
_entity.type
_entity.pdbx_description
1 polymer ?
#
loop_
_entity_poly.entity_id
_entity_poly.type
_entity_poly.pdbx_seq_one_letter_code
_entity_poly.pdbx_strand_id
1 'polypeptide(L)'
;MESQPRDLDKKVSLQLLKIVKILEDKGVYIYAVGIGRRIRETALRELAGNNGGYSKVADFDKLPGILEGMKEAACANAGASSDEQGQIVNGVLQVDRGYYNRYRSPMERFFN
;
A
#
# COMPACT_ATOMS: atom_id res chain seq x y z
N MET A 1 1.53 40.17 16.10
CA MET A 1 0.37 39.49 15.48
C MET A 1 0.65 38.00 15.58
N GLU A 2 0.25 37.41 16.70
CA GLU A 2 0.45 35.97 16.97
C GLU A 2 -0.52 35.18 16.08
N SER A 3 -0.03 34.49 15.06
CA SER A 3 -0.84 33.56 14.28
C SER A 3 -1.42 32.49 15.21
N GLN A 4 -2.75 32.36 15.27
CA GLN A 4 -3.42 31.42 16.16
C GLN A 4 -2.96 29.98 15.88
N PRO A 5 -2.85 29.11 16.92
CA PRO A 5 -2.40 27.72 16.77
C PRO A 5 -3.19 26.90 15.73
N ARG A 6 -4.45 27.26 15.47
CA ARG A 6 -5.32 26.62 14.45
C ARG A 6 -4.87 26.86 13.01
N ASP A 7 -4.11 27.91 12.72
CA ASP A 7 -3.63 28.18 11.36
C ASP A 7 -2.46 27.25 10.98
N LEU A 8 -1.67 26.83 11.97
CA LEU A 8 -0.61 25.84 11.76
C LEU A 8 -1.21 24.47 11.45
N ASP A 9 -2.24 24.06 12.20
CA ASP A 9 -2.96 22.80 11.94
C ASP A 9 -3.56 22.77 10.53
N LYS A 10 -4.21 23.85 10.10
CA LYS A 10 -4.78 23.97 8.75
C LYS A 10 -3.70 23.92 7.67
N LYS A 11 -2.56 24.58 7.89
CA LYS A 11 -1.44 24.60 6.94
C LYS A 11 -0.81 23.21 6.82
N VAL A 12 -0.61 22.52 7.94
CA VAL A 12 -0.09 21.15 7.96
C VAL A 12 -1.05 20.19 7.26
N SER A 13 -2.35 20.26 7.56
CA SER A 13 -3.37 19.46 6.84
C SER A 13 -3.35 19.75 5.34
N LEU A 14 -3.25 21.02 4.93
CA LEU A 14 -3.19 21.39 3.53
C LEU A 14 -1.94 20.84 2.82
N GLN A 15 -0.78 20.84 3.50
CA GLN A 15 0.43 20.26 2.93
C GLN A 15 0.32 18.75 2.80
N LEU A 16 -0.30 18.08 3.77
CA LEU A 16 -0.51 16.64 3.75
C LEU A 16 -1.44 16.23 2.59
N LEU A 17 -2.53 16.95 2.35
CA LEU A 17 -3.42 16.70 1.20
C LEU A 17 -2.73 16.91 -0.15
N LYS A 18 -1.82 17.88 -0.25
CA LYS A 18 -1.01 18.06 -1.46
C LYS A 18 -0.09 16.86 -1.70
N ILE A 19 0.51 16.31 -0.65
CA ILE A 19 1.36 15.12 -0.75
C ILE A 19 0.53 13.91 -1.21
N VAL A 20 -0.65 13.70 -0.63
CA VAL A 20 -1.59 12.65 -1.05
C VAL A 20 -1.83 12.75 -2.56
N LYS A 21 -2.18 13.93 -3.07
CA LYS A 21 -2.44 14.11 -4.49
C LYS A 21 -1.23 13.78 -5.38
N ILE A 22 -0.03 14.19 -4.97
CA ILE A 22 1.22 13.86 -5.68
C ILE A 22 1.47 12.34 -5.71
N LEU A 23 1.18 11.64 -4.62
CA LEU A 23 1.33 10.19 -4.55
C LEU A 23 0.31 9.47 -5.42
N GLU A 24 -0.95 9.93 -5.42
CA GLU A 24 -1.98 9.40 -6.31
C GLU A 24 -1.64 9.57 -7.79
N ASP A 25 -1.16 10.76 -8.17
CA ASP A 25 -0.77 11.06 -9.56
C ASP A 25 0.43 10.21 -10.00
N LYS A 26 1.20 9.66 -9.04
CA LYS A 26 2.28 8.69 -9.28
C LYS A 26 1.80 7.23 -9.24
N GLY A 27 0.51 6.98 -9.10
CA GLY A 27 -0.07 5.63 -9.01
C GLY A 27 0.21 4.92 -7.69
N VAL A 28 0.57 5.66 -6.63
CA VAL A 28 0.79 5.07 -5.30
C VAL A 28 -0.54 4.83 -4.62
N TYR A 29 -0.78 3.60 -4.19
CA TYR A 29 -1.93 3.24 -3.35
C TYR A 29 -1.64 3.59 -1.88
N ILE A 30 -2.53 4.37 -1.25
CA ILE A 30 -2.39 4.79 0.15
C ILE A 30 -3.45 4.08 0.99
N TYR A 31 -3.01 3.39 2.04
CA TYR A 31 -3.91 2.75 3.01
C TYR A 31 -3.83 3.44 4.36
N ALA A 32 -4.89 4.15 4.76
CA ALA A 32 -4.92 4.93 6.01
C ALA A 32 -5.51 4.12 7.17
N VAL A 33 -4.78 4.01 8.29
CA VAL A 33 -5.26 3.32 9.51
C VAL A 33 -5.44 4.31 10.64
N GLY A 34 -6.67 4.40 11.16
CA GLY A 34 -7.00 5.20 12.34
C GLY A 34 -7.20 4.32 13.57
N ILE A 35 -6.49 4.61 14.65
CA ILE A 35 -6.58 3.87 15.91
C ILE A 35 -7.16 4.78 17.00
N GLY A 36 -8.24 4.35 17.64
CA GLY A 36 -8.87 5.07 18.74
C GLY A 36 -10.28 5.58 18.43
N ARG A 37 -10.93 6.09 19.47
CA ARG A 37 -12.34 6.52 19.43
C ARG A 37 -12.56 7.92 18.86
N ARG A 38 -11.51 8.73 18.75
CA ARG A 38 -11.59 10.14 18.33
C ARG A 38 -11.04 10.38 16.91
N ILE A 39 -11.13 9.36 16.05
CA ILE A 39 -10.70 9.47 14.66
C ILE A 39 -11.83 9.99 13.79
N ARG A 40 -11.53 11.05 13.01
CA ARG A 40 -12.44 11.57 11.98
C ARG A 40 -12.31 10.73 10.73
N GLU A 41 -13.39 10.07 10.35
CA GLU A 41 -13.39 9.21 9.16
C GLU A 41 -13.16 10.01 7.88
N THR A 42 -13.62 11.25 7.82
CA THR A 42 -13.34 12.16 6.69
C THR A 42 -11.84 12.39 6.51
N ALA A 43 -11.08 12.54 7.60
CA ALA A 43 -9.63 12.72 7.53
C ALA A 43 -8.93 11.44 7.03
N LEU A 44 -9.39 10.26 7.44
CA LEU A 44 -8.83 8.99 6.93
C LEU A 44 -9.07 8.85 5.43
N ARG A 45 -10.28 9.17 4.97
CA ARG A 45 -10.65 9.15 3.55
C ARG A 45 -9.81 10.14 2.73
N GLU A 46 -9.66 11.37 3.23
CA GLU A 46 -8.82 12.38 2.60
C GLU A 46 -7.35 11.96 2.52
N LEU A 47 -6.85 11.24 3.53
CA LEU A 47 -5.47 10.71 3.54
C LEU A 47 -5.27 9.51 2.62
N ALA A 48 -6.28 8.65 2.50
CA ALA A 48 -6.27 7.52 1.57
C ALA A 48 -6.33 7.99 0.11
N GLY A 49 -6.86 9.20 -0.13
CA GLY A 49 -7.13 9.68 -1.48
C GLY A 49 -8.33 8.98 -2.11
N ASN A 50 -8.55 9.24 -3.40
CA ASN A 50 -9.61 8.71 -4.23
C ASN A 50 -9.45 7.21 -4.53
N ASN A 51 -8.21 6.74 -4.71
CA ASN A 51 -7.92 5.36 -5.12
C ASN A 51 -7.48 4.45 -3.97
N GLY A 52 -7.28 4.99 -2.77
CA GLY A 52 -6.78 4.26 -1.61
C GLY A 52 -7.85 3.56 -0.79
N GLY A 53 -7.43 3.02 0.36
CA GLY A 53 -8.29 2.34 1.33
C GLY A 53 -8.11 2.91 2.73
N TYR A 54 -9.07 2.68 3.62
CA TYR A 54 -8.92 3.05 5.01
C TYR A 54 -9.61 2.08 5.96
N SER A 55 -9.06 1.99 7.17
CA SER A 55 -9.64 1.22 8.29
C SER A 55 -9.59 2.03 9.58
N LYS A 56 -10.62 1.85 10.41
CA LYS A 56 -10.67 2.41 11.76
C LYS A 56 -10.80 1.29 12.78
N VAL A 57 -9.91 1.28 13.76
CA VAL A 57 -9.93 0.34 14.87
C VAL A 57 -10.05 1.07 16.20
N ALA A 58 -10.64 0.43 17.20
CA ALA A 58 -10.89 1.05 18.49
C ALA A 58 -9.62 1.22 19.33
N ASP A 59 -8.65 0.33 19.17
CA ASP A 59 -7.42 0.21 19.96
C ASP A 59 -6.39 -0.65 19.21
N PHE A 60 -5.17 -0.71 19.74
CA PHE A 60 -4.07 -1.45 19.12
C PHE A 60 -4.27 -2.96 19.16
N ASP A 61 -5.04 -3.49 20.12
CA ASP A 61 -5.30 -4.93 20.26
C ASP A 61 -6.18 -5.46 19.12
N LYS A 62 -6.92 -4.58 18.44
CA LYS A 62 -7.75 -4.93 17.27
C LYS A 62 -7.00 -4.82 15.93
N LEU A 63 -5.74 -4.37 15.90
CA LEU A 63 -4.96 -4.32 14.66
C LEU A 63 -4.81 -5.67 13.95
N PRO A 64 -4.64 -6.82 14.64
CA PRO A 64 -4.59 -8.11 13.97
C PRO A 64 -5.83 -8.41 13.11
N GLY A 65 -6.99 -7.86 13.49
CA GLY A 65 -8.25 -8.05 12.75
C GLY A 65 -8.33 -7.32 11.42
N ILE A 66 -7.51 -6.29 11.19
CA ILE A 66 -7.46 -5.57 9.90
C ILE A 66 -6.24 -5.94 9.06
N LEU A 67 -5.33 -6.75 9.61
CA LEU A 67 -4.07 -7.08 8.97
C LEU A 67 -4.28 -7.81 7.64
N GLU A 68 -5.24 -8.73 7.59
CA GLU A 68 -5.52 -9.49 6.36
C GLU A 68 -6.04 -8.60 5.25
N GLY A 69 -7.06 -7.77 5.54
CA GLY A 69 -7.58 -6.81 4.55
C GLY A 69 -6.54 -5.77 4.12
N MET A 70 -5.63 -5.37 5.03
CA MET A 70 -4.51 -4.48 4.68
C MET A 70 -3.49 -5.18 3.76
N LYS A 71 -3.17 -6.46 4.00
CA LYS A 71 -2.31 -7.25 3.11
C LYS A 71 -2.95 -7.42 1.75
N GLU A 72 -4.23 -7.78 1.69
CA GLU A 72 -4.95 -7.92 0.42
C GLU A 72 -4.96 -6.61 -0.36
N ALA A 73 -5.24 -5.49 0.31
CA ALA A 73 -5.18 -4.17 -0.31
C ALA A 73 -3.77 -3.84 -0.83
N ALA A 74 -2.72 -4.18 -0.07
CA ALA A 74 -1.34 -3.98 -0.51
C ALA A 74 -1.00 -4.88 -1.73
N CYS A 75 -1.37 -6.15 -1.69
CA CYS A 75 -1.07 -7.11 -2.77
C CYS A 75 -1.87 -6.86 -4.04
N ALA A 76 -3.13 -6.45 -3.95
CA ALA A 76 -3.97 -6.14 -5.11
C ALA A 76 -3.49 -4.89 -5.86
N ASN A 77 -2.85 -3.95 -5.15
CA ASN A 77 -2.38 -2.68 -5.68
C ASN A 77 -0.85 -2.59 -5.82
N ALA A 78 -0.12 -3.59 -5.35
CA ALA A 78 1.22 -3.90 -5.82
C ALA A 78 1.02 -4.45 -7.23
N GLY A 79 0.82 -3.55 -8.19
CA GLY A 79 0.49 -3.91 -9.56
C GLY A 79 1.31 -5.11 -9.97
N ALA A 80 0.65 -6.14 -10.51
CA ALA A 80 1.34 -7.32 -11.04
C ALA A 80 2.52 -6.78 -11.82
N SER A 81 3.72 -6.99 -11.30
CA SER A 81 4.93 -6.50 -11.95
C SER A 81 4.82 -7.04 -13.36
N SER A 82 4.56 -6.15 -14.31
CA SER A 82 4.46 -6.53 -15.72
C SER A 82 5.85 -6.93 -16.25
N ASP A 83 6.84 -7.01 -15.36
CA ASP A 83 8.13 -7.66 -15.54
C ASP A 83 8.09 -9.19 -15.31
N GLU A 84 6.96 -9.80 -14.96
CA GLU A 84 6.88 -11.28 -14.93
C GLU A 84 5.49 -11.84 -15.25
N GLN A 85 4.88 -11.43 -16.38
CA GLN A 85 3.98 -12.35 -17.10
C GLN A 85 4.81 -13.37 -17.87
N GLY A 86 5.58 -14.17 -17.13
CA GLY A 86 6.35 -15.24 -17.73
C GLY A 86 5.55 -16.53 -17.75
N GLN A 87 5.36 -17.12 -18.93
CA GLN A 87 4.81 -18.46 -19.04
C GLN A 87 5.94 -19.49 -18.90
N ILE A 88 5.70 -20.55 -18.13
CA ILE A 88 6.58 -21.72 -18.15
C ILE A 88 6.24 -22.54 -19.39
N VAL A 89 7.15 -22.57 -20.36
CA VAL A 89 7.05 -23.44 -21.54
C VAL A 89 8.22 -24.40 -21.53
N ASN A 90 7.95 -25.70 -21.52
CA ASN A 90 8.98 -26.76 -21.48
C ASN A 90 10.06 -26.54 -20.37
N GLY A 91 9.63 -26.02 -19.20
CA GLY A 91 10.52 -25.78 -18.07
C GLY A 91 11.34 -24.48 -18.12
N VAL A 92 11.12 -23.63 -19.12
CA VAL A 92 11.79 -22.32 -19.27
C VAL A 92 10.79 -21.21 -18.98
N LEU A 93 11.17 -20.25 -18.13
CA LEU A 93 10.42 -19.01 -17.93
C LEU A 93 10.74 -18.08 -19.10
N GLN A 94 9.78 -17.87 -20.01
CA GLN A 94 9.88 -16.86 -21.04
C GLN A 94 9.30 -15.54 -20.53
N VAL A 95 10.06 -14.45 -20.55
CA VAL A 95 9.58 -13.08 -20.30
C VAL A 95 9.82 -12.20 -21.53
N ASP A 96 8.95 -11.23 -21.78
CA ASP A 96 8.87 -10.45 -23.04
C ASP A 96 10.12 -9.61 -23.37
N ARG A 97 11.12 -9.53 -22.47
CA ARG A 97 12.43 -8.92 -22.76
C ARG A 97 13.62 -9.69 -22.14
N GLY A 98 13.78 -10.94 -22.56
CA GLY A 98 15.07 -11.67 -22.43
C GLY A 98 14.98 -12.98 -21.67
N TYR A 99 15.85 -13.93 -22.02
CA TYR A 99 15.93 -15.24 -21.36
C TYR A 99 16.76 -15.13 -20.08
N TYR A 100 16.13 -15.31 -18.92
CA TYR A 100 16.84 -15.53 -17.66
C TYR A 100 16.81 -17.02 -17.30
N ASN A 101 17.99 -17.64 -17.16
CA ASN A 101 18.09 -18.98 -16.56
C ASN A 101 17.78 -18.86 -15.07
N ARG A 102 16.71 -19.53 -14.62
CA ARG A 102 16.46 -19.72 -13.19
C ARG A 102 17.51 -20.70 -12.65
N TYR A 103 18.56 -20.19 -12.01
CA TYR A 103 19.36 -21.00 -11.09
C TYR A 103 18.46 -21.32 -9.89
N ARG A 104 17.76 -22.45 -9.94
CA ARG A 104 17.17 -23.06 -8.75
C ARG A 104 18.34 -23.53 -7.89
N SER A 105 18.56 -22.85 -6.76
CA SER A 105 19.49 -23.33 -5.74
C SER A 105 19.20 -24.82 -5.46
N PRO A 106 20.19 -25.72 -5.45
CA PRO A 106 19.97 -27.17 -5.32
C PRO A 106 19.33 -27.67 -4.01
N MET A 107 18.78 -26.80 -3.16
CA MET A 107 18.39 -27.12 -1.79
C MET A 107 16.90 -27.50 -1.61
N GLU A 108 16.23 -27.98 -2.67
CA GLU A 108 14.88 -28.54 -2.59
C GLU A 108 14.79 -29.93 -3.24
N ARG A 109 15.78 -30.80 -3.00
CA ARG A 109 15.70 -32.23 -3.34
C ARG A 109 15.56 -33.17 -2.14
N PHE A 110 15.26 -32.64 -0.94
CA PHE A 110 15.24 -33.43 0.29
C PHE A 110 13.92 -33.48 1.05
N PHE A 111 12.84 -32.91 0.52
CA PHE A 111 11.52 -33.08 1.13
C PHE A 111 10.52 -33.61 0.08
N ASN A 112 10.57 -34.94 -0.01
CA ASN A 112 9.58 -35.93 -0.46
C ASN A 112 8.89 -35.74 -1.81
#